data_AF-A0A6C1RVZ1-F1
#
_entry.id   AF-A0A6C1RVZ1-F1
#
_cell.length_a   1.000
_cell.length_b   1.000
_cell.length_c   1.000
_cell.angle_alpha   90.00
_cell.angle_beta   90.00
_cell.angle_gamma   90.00
#
_symmetry.space_group_name_H-M   'P 1'
#
loop_
_entity.id
_entity.type
_entity.pdbx_description
1 polymer ?
#
loop_
_entity_poly.entity_id
_entity_poly.type
_entity_poly.pdbx_seq_one_letter_code
_entity_poly.pdbx_strand_id
1 'polypeptide(L)'
;MAHRAIDIPLVRILLAALILAAVSFGGTLLYLALRSPRARTAPETAQQAPAPAAPRLLVPIDLTTIEMPNEAERLQQWGWKRFRPPRERWSAEDVDRFWIDPGQVGAEYLSETNRRLIQELLSEVP
;
A
#
# COMPACT_ATOMS: atom_id res chain seq x y z
N MET A 1 48.55 6.49 31.90
CA MET A 1 47.39 5.75 31.37
C MET A 1 46.30 5.80 32.42
N ALA A 2 45.25 6.61 32.21
CA ALA A 2 44.13 6.74 33.12
C ALA A 2 42.84 6.58 32.31
N HIS A 3 42.19 5.42 32.45
CA HIS A 3 40.83 5.21 31.99
C HIS A 3 39.89 5.93 32.97
N ARG A 4 39.41 7.12 32.60
CA ARG A 4 38.26 7.75 33.27
C ARG A 4 37.03 6.92 32.91
N ALA A 5 36.58 6.11 33.87
CA ALA A 5 35.26 5.50 33.82
C ALA A 5 34.22 6.61 33.69
N ILE A 6 33.41 6.52 32.64
CA ILE A 6 32.32 7.44 32.38
C ILE A 6 31.21 7.06 33.36
N ASP A 7 31.22 7.66 34.55
CA ASP A 7 30.14 7.54 35.53
C ASP A 7 28.95 8.37 35.05
N ILE A 8 28.27 7.91 34.00
CA ILE A 8 26.93 8.40 33.72
C ILE A 8 26.07 7.83 34.85
N PRO A 9 25.47 8.69 35.70
CA PRO A 9 24.64 8.19 36.79
C PRO A 9 23.52 7.38 36.17
N LEU A 10 23.37 6.12 36.60
CA LEU A 10 22.41 5.14 36.12
C LEU A 10 20.98 5.72 36.01
N VAL A 11 20.67 6.68 36.88
CA VAL A 11 19.46 7.51 36.86
C VAL A 11 19.23 8.23 35.53
N ARG A 12 20.27 8.81 34.90
CA ARG A 12 20.14 9.50 33.60
C ARG A 12 19.85 8.53 32.46
N ILE A 13 20.43 7.32 32.50
CA ILE A 13 20.16 6.28 31.50
C ILE A 13 18.72 5.81 31.63
N LEU A 14 18.27 5.55 32.87
CA LEU A 14 16.87 5.18 33.13
C LEU A 14 15.90 6.28 32.69
N LEU A 15 16.23 7.54 32.97
CA LEU A 15 15.38 8.68 32.61
C LEU A 15 15.31 8.88 31.09
N ALA A 16 16.43 8.74 30.38
CA ALA A 16 16.47 8.76 28.92
C ALA A 16 15.67 7.59 28.31
N ALA A 17 15.82 6.38 28.85
CA ALA A 17 15.07 5.21 28.41
C ALA A 17 13.56 5.38 28.63
N LEU A 18 13.15 5.96 29.77
CA LEU A 18 11.75 6.23 30.08
C LEU A 18 11.13 7.26 29.12
N ILE A 19 11.87 8.34 28.82
CA ILE A 19 11.43 9.35 27.84
C ILE A 19 11.28 8.72 26.46
N LEU A 20 12.26 7.92 26.03
CA LEU A 20 12.21 7.25 24.73
C LEU A 20 11.01 6.30 24.62
N ALA A 21 10.75 5.53 25.68
CA ALA A 21 9.60 4.64 25.77
C ALA A 21 8.28 5.41 25.70
N ALA A 22 8.15 6.52 26.42
CA ALA A 22 6.96 7.36 26.42
C ALA A 22 6.69 7.97 25.04
N VAL A 23 7.73 8.46 24.35
CA VAL A 23 7.61 9.00 22.99
C VAL A 23 7.19 7.92 21.99
N SER A 24 7.84 6.75 22.04
CA SER A 24 7.51 5.62 21.15
C SER A 24 6.07 5.13 21.37
N PHE A 25 5.66 4.99 22.64
CA PHE A 25 4.31 4.56 22.99
C PHE A 25 3.26 5.59 22.58
N GLY A 26 3.50 6.88 22.85
CA GLY A 26 2.63 7.97 22.44
C GLY A 26 2.47 8.07 20.91
N GLY A 27 3.58 7.94 20.17
CA GLY A 27 3.54 7.92 18.70
C GLY A 27 2.76 6.73 18.14
N THR A 28 2.90 5.56 18.76
CA THR A 28 2.15 4.34 18.37
C THR A 28 0.66 4.51 18.61
N LEU A 29 0.26 5.07 19.76
CA LEU A 29 -1.15 5.36 20.06
C LEU A 29 -1.72 6.40 19.10
N LEU A 30 -0.97 7.46 18.78
CA LEU A 30 -1.39 8.48 17.82
C LEU A 30 -1.59 7.88 16.41
N TYR A 31 -0.66 7.04 15.97
CA TYR A 31 -0.78 6.31 14.70
C TYR A 31 -2.02 5.43 14.67
N LEU A 32 -2.29 4.67 15.74
CA LEU A 32 -3.48 3.83 15.84
C LEU A 32 -4.78 4.67 15.83
N ALA A 33 -4.81 5.80 16.54
CA ALA A 33 -5.96 6.70 16.56
C ALA A 33 -6.26 7.31 15.18
N LEU A 34 -5.21 7.69 14.44
CA LEU A 34 -5.34 8.19 13.07
C LEU A 34 -5.74 7.10 12.07
N ARG A 35 -5.31 5.86 12.31
CA ARG A 35 -5.60 4.72 11.43
C ARG A 35 -6.91 4.01 11.77
N SER A 36 -7.56 4.30 12.90
CA SER A 36 -8.88 3.73 13.20
C SER A 36 -9.82 4.08 12.05
N PRO A 37 -10.23 3.10 11.22
CA PRO A 37 -11.17 3.36 10.17
C PRO A 37 -12.44 3.81 10.88
N ARG A 38 -12.89 5.05 10.63
CA ARG A 38 -14.24 5.46 10.98
C ARG A 38 -15.14 4.31 10.57
N ALA A 39 -15.78 3.66 11.54
CA ALA A 39 -16.75 2.63 11.29
C ALA A 39 -17.72 3.24 10.27
N ARG A 40 -17.65 2.77 9.02
CA ARG A 40 -18.66 3.10 8.02
C ARG A 40 -19.95 2.62 8.66
N THR A 41 -20.77 3.57 9.11
CA THR A 41 -22.17 3.36 9.37
C THR A 41 -22.68 2.56 8.19
N ALA A 42 -23.13 1.34 8.48
CA ALA A 42 -23.63 0.42 7.46
C ALA A 42 -24.64 1.19 6.59
N PRO A 43 -24.56 1.09 5.26
CA PRO A 43 -25.59 1.70 4.43
C PRO A 43 -26.94 1.13 4.87
N GLU A 44 -27.82 2.05 5.25
CA GLU A 44 -29.23 1.82 5.48
C GLU A 44 -29.75 0.90 4.38
N THR A 45 -30.28 -0.26 4.78
CA THR A 45 -30.80 -1.28 3.90
C THR A 45 -31.84 -0.64 2.98
N ALA A 46 -31.42 -0.24 1.78
CA ALA A 46 -32.32 0.22 0.75
C ALA A 46 -33.29 -0.93 0.50
N GLN A 47 -34.55 -0.70 0.86
CA GLN A 47 -35.65 -1.62 0.71
C GLN A 47 -35.74 -2.00 -0.78
N GLN A 48 -35.16 -3.15 -1.12
CA GLN A 48 -35.12 -3.67 -2.48
C GLN A 48 -36.55 -3.84 -2.95
N ALA A 49 -36.95 -3.02 -3.91
CA ALA A 49 -38.15 -3.25 -4.70
C ALA A 49 -38.09 -4.68 -5.29
N PRO A 50 -39.23 -5.39 -5.41
CA PRO A 50 -39.25 -6.73 -5.97
C PRO A 50 -38.62 -6.70 -7.37
N ALA A 51 -37.50 -7.40 -7.51
CA ALA A 51 -36.78 -7.48 -8.78
C ALA A 51 -37.72 -8.08 -9.86
N PRO A 52 -37.72 -7.54 -11.08
CA PRO A 52 -38.46 -8.15 -12.18
C PRO A 52 -37.99 -9.59 -12.36
N ALA A 53 -38.95 -10.51 -12.55
CA ALA A 53 -38.67 -11.94 -12.68
C ALA A 53 -37.61 -12.18 -13.76
N ALA A 54 -36.44 -12.67 -13.35
CA ALA A 54 -35.37 -12.98 -14.28
C ALA A 54 -35.87 -14.00 -15.32
N PRO A 55 -35.50 -13.83 -16.61
CA PRO A 55 -35.85 -14.81 -17.64
C PRO A 55 -35.32 -16.18 -17.22
N ARG A 56 -36.24 -17.15 -17.10
CA ARG A 56 -35.89 -18.54 -16.76
C ARG A 56 -35.07 -19.10 -17.93
N LEU A 57 -33.80 -19.40 -17.67
CA LEU A 57 -32.95 -20.13 -18.61
C LEU A 57 -33.59 -21.51 -18.88
N LEU A 58 -33.99 -21.75 -20.12
CA LEU A 58 -34.70 -22.96 -20.58
C LEU A 58 -33.81 -24.21 -20.66
N VAL A 59 -32.52 -24.07 -20.38
CA VAL A 59 -31.54 -25.16 -20.42
C VAL A 59 -30.84 -25.18 -19.07
N PRO A 60 -30.85 -26.29 -18.32
CA PRO A 60 -30.00 -26.44 -17.15
C PRO A 60 -28.56 -26.48 -17.63
N ILE A 61 -27.90 -25.33 -17.63
CA ILE A 61 -26.46 -25.26 -17.83
C ILE A 61 -25.85 -25.78 -16.52
N ASP A 62 -25.47 -27.06 -16.52
CA ASP A 62 -24.71 -27.62 -15.43
C ASP A 62 -23.32 -26.97 -15.42
N LEU A 63 -22.81 -26.65 -14.23
CA LEU A 63 -21.48 -26.03 -14.05
C LEU A 63 -20.35 -26.91 -14.60
N THR A 64 -20.62 -28.19 -14.84
CA THR A 64 -19.76 -29.14 -15.53
C THR A 64 -19.62 -28.89 -17.04
N THR A 65 -20.56 -28.14 -17.65
CA THR A 65 -20.56 -27.82 -19.09
C THR A 65 -19.70 -26.59 -19.40
N ILE A 66 -19.37 -25.79 -18.38
CA ILE A 66 -18.55 -24.58 -18.53
C ILE A 66 -17.12 -24.96 -18.18
N GLU A 67 -16.30 -25.25 -19.19
CA GLU A 67 -14.85 -25.34 -19.02
C GLU A 67 -14.30 -23.96 -18.64
N MET A 68 -14.22 -23.69 -17.34
CA MET A 68 -13.50 -22.51 -16.86
C MET A 68 -12.00 -22.79 -16.96
N PRO A 69 -11.21 -21.94 -17.62
CA PRO A 69 -9.77 -22.08 -17.63
C PRO A 69 -9.26 -22.07 -16.19
N ASN A 70 -8.50 -23.10 -15.83
CA ASN A 70 -7.98 -23.28 -14.48
C ASN A 70 -6.92 -22.20 -14.21
N GLU A 71 -7.34 -21.06 -13.67
CA GLU A 71 -6.44 -19.96 -13.32
C GLU A 71 -5.35 -20.40 -12.32
N ALA A 72 -5.63 -21.40 -11.47
CA ALA A 72 -4.65 -21.92 -10.52
C ALA A 72 -3.47 -22.61 -11.24
N GLU A 73 -3.73 -23.38 -12.30
CA GLU A 73 -2.67 -23.93 -13.16
C GLU A 73 -1.90 -22.81 -13.88
N ARG A 74 -2.60 -21.77 -14.34
CA ARG A 74 -1.98 -20.63 -15.03
C ARG A 74 -1.06 -19.83 -14.11
N LEU A 75 -1.43 -19.68 -12.84
CA LEU A 75 -0.63 -19.01 -11.81
C LEU A 75 0.52 -19.87 -11.32
N GLN A 76 0.37 -21.21 -11.27
CA GLN A 76 1.49 -22.11 -10.96
C GLN A 76 2.61 -22.07 -12.00
N GLN A 77 2.30 -21.69 -13.25
CA GLN A 77 3.28 -21.49 -14.31
C GLN A 77 4.01 -20.14 -14.25
N TRP A 78 3.74 -19.28 -13.27
CA TRP A 78 4.51 -18.04 -13.06
C TRP A 78 5.89 -18.36 -12.45
N GLY A 79 6.81 -18.78 -13.32
CA GLY A 79 8.23 -18.74 -13.02
C GLY A 79 8.74 -17.31 -13.04
N TRP A 80 9.42 -16.88 -11.98
CA TRP A 80 10.16 -15.62 -11.96
C TRP A 80 11.27 -15.67 -13.02
N LYS A 81 10.97 -15.18 -14.23
CA LYS A 81 11.97 -15.02 -15.28
C LYS A 81 12.72 -13.74 -15.03
N ARG A 82 14.02 -13.85 -14.75
CA ARG A 82 14.88 -12.67 -14.64
C ARG A 82 14.87 -11.93 -15.97
N PHE A 83 14.48 -10.65 -15.93
CA PHE A 83 14.45 -9.80 -17.11
C PHE A 83 15.86 -9.54 -17.67
N ARG A 84 16.89 -9.68 -16.83
CA ARG A 84 18.29 -9.58 -17.22
C ARG A 84 19.18 -10.56 -16.44
N PRO A 85 20.32 -10.99 -17.01
CA PRO A 85 21.32 -11.75 -16.26
C PRO A 85 21.94 -10.89 -15.14
N PRO A 86 22.34 -11.49 -14.01
CA PRO A 86 23.10 -10.79 -12.99
C PRO A 86 24.44 -10.31 -13.57
N ARG A 87 24.82 -9.08 -13.25
CA ARG A 87 26.08 -8.47 -13.65
C ARG A 87 26.73 -7.83 -12.43
N GLU A 88 28.06 -7.86 -12.37
CA GLU A 88 28.82 -7.24 -11.28
C GLU A 88 28.79 -5.71 -11.36
N ARG A 89 28.65 -5.14 -12.58
CA ARG A 89 28.65 -3.70 -12.82
C ARG A 89 27.60 -3.34 -13.87
N TRP A 90 27.07 -2.13 -13.76
CA TRP A 90 26.14 -1.56 -14.73
C TRP A 90 26.91 -0.75 -15.76
N SER A 91 26.64 -0.97 -17.04
CA SER A 91 27.11 -0.08 -18.11
C SER A 91 26.22 1.18 -18.19
N ALA A 92 26.71 2.24 -18.83
CA ALA A 92 25.90 3.44 -19.06
C ALA A 92 24.63 3.14 -19.89
N GLU A 93 24.73 2.24 -20.88
CA GLU A 93 23.60 1.77 -21.67
C GLU A 93 22.58 0.99 -20.82
N ASP A 94 23.03 0.17 -19.86
CA ASP A 94 22.13 -0.52 -18.94
C ASP A 94 21.42 0.45 -17.98
N VAL A 95 22.10 1.51 -17.56
CA VAL A 95 21.49 2.55 -16.72
C VAL A 95 20.42 3.27 -17.52
N ASP A 96 20.74 3.78 -18.70
CA ASP A 96 19.76 4.48 -19.53
C ASP A 96 18.52 3.62 -19.86
N ARG A 97 18.73 2.32 -20.10
CA ARG A 97 17.66 1.40 -20.48
C ARG A 97 16.84 0.86 -19.31
N PHE A 98 17.45 0.62 -18.16
CA PHE A 98 16.81 -0.11 -17.05
C PHE A 98 16.72 0.68 -15.75
N TRP A 99 17.40 1.82 -15.64
CA TRP A 99 17.33 2.69 -14.47
C TRP A 99 16.22 3.71 -14.67
N ILE A 100 15.17 3.59 -13.87
CA ILE A 100 14.14 4.63 -13.78
C ILE A 100 14.65 5.65 -12.76
N ASP A 101 14.72 6.92 -13.15
CA ASP A 101 15.06 8.00 -12.22
C ASP A 101 13.91 8.18 -11.21
N PRO A 102 14.13 7.88 -9.91
CA PRO A 102 13.09 8.05 -8.90
C PRO A 102 12.64 9.52 -8.76
N GLY A 103 13.51 10.49 -9.08
CA GLY A 103 13.17 11.91 -9.08
C GLY A 103 12.11 12.24 -10.12
N GLN A 104 12.23 11.68 -11.33
CA GLN A 104 11.25 11.86 -12.39
C GLN A 104 9.89 11.26 -12.02
N VAL A 105 9.87 10.03 -11.51
CA VAL A 105 8.63 9.37 -11.06
C VAL A 105 7.96 10.17 -9.94
N GLY A 106 8.75 10.66 -8.98
CA GLY A 106 8.23 11.50 -7.90
C GLY A 106 7.65 12.82 -8.40
N ALA A 107 8.32 13.48 -9.35
CA ALA A 107 7.85 14.73 -9.94
C ALA A 107 6.54 14.53 -10.72
N GLU A 108 6.44 13.48 -11.53
CA GLU A 108 5.22 13.13 -12.28
C GLU A 108 4.05 12.87 -11.32
N TYR A 109 4.27 12.04 -10.29
CA TYR A 109 3.26 11.73 -9.28
C TYR A 109 2.76 12.99 -8.54
N LEU A 110 3.69 13.85 -8.10
CA LEU A 110 3.35 15.10 -7.41
C LEU A 110 2.63 16.08 -8.34
N SER A 111 3.04 16.17 -9.60
CA SER A 111 2.38 17.02 -10.60
C SER A 111 0.93 16.58 -10.82
N GLU A 112 0.69 15.28 -10.98
CA GLU A 112 -0.65 14.74 -11.20
C GLU A 112 -1.54 14.88 -9.95
N THR A 113 -0.97 14.63 -8.77
CA THR A 113 -1.67 14.84 -7.49
C THR A 113 -2.06 16.30 -7.30
N ASN A 114 -1.12 17.24 -7.52
CA ASN A 114 -1.39 18.67 -7.39
C ASN A 114 -2.45 19.13 -8.39
N ARG A 115 -2.40 18.64 -9.63
CA ARG A 115 -3.41 18.96 -10.64
C ARG A 115 -4.80 18.52 -10.19
N ARG A 116 -4.92 17.29 -9.67
CA ARG A 116 -6.19 16.77 -9.14
C ARG A 116 -6.70 17.63 -7.98
N LEU A 117 -5.84 17.96 -7.01
CA LEU A 117 -6.20 18.77 -5.84
C LEU A 117 -6.66 20.18 -6.23
N ILE A 118 -5.96 20.83 -7.17
CA ILE A 118 -6.35 22.14 -7.69
C ILE A 118 -7.72 22.06 -8.37
N GLN A 119 -7.96 21.01 -9.16
CA GLN A 119 -9.21 20.82 -9.88
C GLN A 119 -10.39 20.56 -8.92
N GLU A 120 -10.17 19.78 -7.86
CA GLU A 120 -11.13 19.59 -6.77
C GLU A 120 -11.45 20.92 -6.07
N LEU A 121 -10.42 21.66 -5.65
CA LEU A 121 -10.60 22.97 -5.00
C LEU A 121 -11.37 23.97 -5.88
N LEU A 122 -11.08 24.04 -7.17
CA LEU A 122 -11.77 24.93 -8.10
C LEU A 122 -13.20 24.49 -8.40
N SER A 123 -13.51 23.20 -8.27
CA SER A 123 -14.88 22.70 -8.45
C SER A 123 -15.82 23.02 -7.28
N GLU A 124 -15.26 23.36 -6.11
CA GLU A 124 -16.00 23.73 -4.90
C GLU A 124 -16.26 25.25 -4.80
N VAL A 125 -15.69 26.05 -5.69
CA VAL A 125 -15.94 27.50 -5.75
C VAL A 125 -17.12 27.78 -6.70
N PRO A 126 -18.25 28.32 -6.20
CA PRO A 126 -19.45 28.59 -7.00
C PRO A 126 -19.26 29.69 -8.05
#